data_AF-A0A7R8ZJI8-F1
#
_entry.id   AF-A0A7R8ZJI8-F1
#
_cell.length_a   1.000
_cell.length_b   1.000
_cell.length_c   1.000
_cell.angle_alpha   90.00
_cell.angle_beta   90.00
_cell.angle_gamma   90.00
#
_symmetry.space_group_name_H-M   'P 1'
#
loop_
_entity.id
_entity.type
_entity.pdbx_description
1 polymer ?
#
loop_
_entity_poly.entity_id
_entity_poly.type
_entity_poly.pdbx_seq_one_letter_code
_entity_poly.pdbx_strand_id
1 'polypeptide(L)'
;MSNRKAMTDFDRFKLYKAKQARNRILKRQYFVMRKAARKAGKFQAKALKEAVKGKQKKKGKKNLLLALLLLCLFLCNVTSDDNEAADEQEYFASPCEVCSIVTDELEFRLDETGRSHSAIETGYYIDGSRQKKKKYKNSELRLLDSMEKLCDRLLEYSLHKERKDISRFARGQSETFRTLEGLVAKGVKVDLGIPHEMWNDPPVEITKLKSDCENLLEEFEDDIEEWYWSQSSLPSSEEYDSSEEPRKTSLKDFLCRKRVLRGKDTQCLDERPRLQLKGDHDEL
;
A
#
# COMPACT_ATOMS: atom_id res chain seq x y z
N MET A 1 -21.66 9.10 21.31
CA MET A 1 -20.92 8.99 20.03
C MET A 1 -21.76 9.45 18.82
N SER A 2 -22.69 10.42 18.96
CA SER A 2 -23.62 10.82 17.88
C SER A 2 -23.21 12.06 17.07
N ASN A 3 -22.15 12.79 17.44
CA ASN A 3 -21.84 14.09 16.81
C ASN A 3 -20.93 14.05 15.57
N ARG A 4 -20.39 12.88 15.16
CA ARG A 4 -19.55 12.82 13.94
C ARG A 4 -20.35 12.88 12.63
N LYS A 5 -21.60 12.42 12.64
CA LYS A 5 -22.46 12.35 11.44
C LYS A 5 -23.07 13.72 11.05
N ALA A 6 -23.14 14.67 11.99
CA ALA A 6 -23.72 16.01 11.78
C ALA A 6 -22.66 17.10 11.57
N MET A 7 -21.39 16.72 11.37
CA MET A 7 -20.27 17.67 11.33
C MET A 7 -20.08 18.21 9.92
N THR A 8 -20.05 19.53 9.77
CA THR A 8 -19.86 20.19 8.47
C THR A 8 -18.45 19.93 7.94
N ASP A 9 -18.25 20.05 6.62
CA ASP A 9 -16.93 19.87 6.00
C ASP A 9 -15.90 20.86 6.55
N PHE A 10 -16.34 22.07 6.91
CA PHE A 10 -15.48 23.05 7.55
C PHE A 10 -15.05 22.64 8.96
N ASP A 11 -15.95 22.04 9.74
CA ASP A 11 -15.62 21.50 11.05
C ASP A 11 -14.67 20.30 10.92
N ARG A 12 -14.85 19.47 9.88
CA ARG A 12 -13.95 18.35 9.55
C ARG A 12 -12.54 18.85 9.22
N PHE A 13 -12.42 19.91 8.44
CA PHE A 13 -11.13 20.56 8.15
C PHE A 13 -10.46 21.11 9.42
N LYS A 14 -11.21 21.79 10.29
CA LYS A 14 -10.68 22.27 11.59
C LYS A 14 -10.16 21.11 12.44
N LEU A 15 -10.93 20.03 12.52
CA LEU A 15 -10.55 18.85 13.29
C LEU A 15 -9.31 18.17 12.72
N TYR A 16 -9.20 18.10 11.39
CA TYR A 16 -8.01 17.60 10.70
C TYR A 16 -6.77 18.44 11.03
N LYS A 17 -6.82 19.77 10.89
CA LYS A 17 -5.68 20.64 11.22
C LYS A 17 -5.30 20.57 12.71
N ALA A 18 -6.27 20.44 13.60
CA ALA A 18 -6.02 20.22 15.03
C ALA A 18 -5.32 18.86 15.29
N LYS A 19 -5.76 17.79 14.62
CA LYS A 19 -5.13 16.45 14.71
C LYS A 19 -3.70 16.46 14.14
N GLN A 20 -3.48 17.14 13.02
CA GLN A 20 -2.16 17.29 12.40
C GLN A 20 -1.18 18.03 13.32
N ALA A 21 -1.61 19.13 13.95
CA ALA A 21 -0.81 19.86 14.94
C ALA A 21 -0.47 18.99 16.16
N ARG A 22 -1.45 18.25 16.70
CA ARG A 22 -1.25 17.31 17.81
C ARG A 22 -0.24 16.22 17.45
N ASN A 23 -0.35 15.62 16.27
CA ASN A 23 0.56 14.55 15.83
C ASN A 23 2.00 15.06 15.66
N ARG A 24 2.19 16.30 15.20
CA ARG A 24 3.53 16.93 15.14
C ARG A 24 4.15 17.08 16.53
N ILE A 25 3.37 17.48 17.53
CA ILE A 25 3.84 17.61 18.92
C ILE A 25 4.19 16.23 19.49
N LEU A 26 3.32 15.24 19.30
CA LEU A 26 3.56 13.86 19.75
C LEU A 26 4.83 13.27 19.12
N LYS A 27 5.02 13.47 17.81
CA LYS A 27 6.23 13.00 17.09
C LYS A 27 7.49 13.65 17.67
N ARG A 28 7.47 14.96 17.95
CA ARG A 28 8.60 15.66 18.62
C ARG A 28 8.87 15.10 20.02
N GLN A 29 7.84 14.95 20.85
CA GLN A 29 7.96 14.40 22.21
C GLN A 29 8.50 12.96 22.18
N TYR A 30 8.01 12.14 21.26
CA TYR A 30 8.53 10.79 21.04
C TYR A 30 10.02 10.78 20.71
N PHE A 31 10.49 11.67 19.82
CA PHE A 31 11.93 11.76 19.51
C PHE A 31 12.77 12.24 20.70
N VAL A 32 12.26 13.19 21.49
CA VAL A 32 12.92 13.66 22.72
C VAL A 32 13.03 12.51 23.73
N MET A 33 11.92 11.82 24.01
CA MET A 33 11.85 10.66 24.90
C MET A 33 12.77 9.52 24.42
N ARG A 34 12.80 9.25 23.12
CA ARG A 34 13.70 8.26 22.50
C ARG A 34 15.17 8.64 22.65
N LYS A 35 15.53 9.92 22.50
CA LYS A 35 16.90 10.41 22.72
C LYS A 35 17.30 10.31 24.19
N ALA A 36 16.39 10.65 25.10
CA ALA A 36 16.57 10.49 26.55
C ALA A 36 16.74 9.01 26.94
N ALA A 37 15.92 8.11 26.39
CA ALA A 37 16.02 6.66 26.63
C ALA A 37 17.34 6.06 26.12
N ARG A 38 17.84 6.54 24.98
CA ARG A 38 19.19 6.18 24.47
C ARG A 38 20.30 6.69 25.39
N LYS A 39 20.21 7.95 25.86
CA LYS A 39 21.18 8.53 26.80
C LYS A 39 21.17 7.83 28.16
N ALA A 40 20.00 7.35 28.61
CA ALA A 40 19.83 6.57 29.84
C ALA A 40 20.26 5.10 29.70
N GLY A 41 20.82 4.69 28.55
CA GLY A 41 21.34 3.33 28.36
C GLY A 41 20.26 2.22 28.28
N LYS A 42 18.97 2.57 28.19
CA LYS A 42 17.87 1.59 28.13
C LYS A 42 17.76 0.86 26.78
N PHE A 43 18.44 1.35 25.76
CA PHE A 43 18.62 0.66 24.47
C PHE A 43 20.11 0.43 24.21
N GLN A 44 20.68 -0.59 24.85
CA GLN A 44 22.03 -1.06 24.48
C GLN A 44 21.94 -2.04 23.32
N ALA A 45 22.02 -1.54 22.08
CA ALA A 45 22.29 -2.37 20.90
C ALA A 45 23.67 -3.06 20.94
N LYS A 46 24.48 -2.81 21.98
CA LYS A 46 25.79 -3.42 22.20
C LYS A 46 25.82 -4.54 23.25
N ALA A 47 24.81 -4.67 24.11
CA ALA A 47 24.83 -5.68 25.17
C ALA A 47 24.67 -7.13 24.66
N LEU A 48 24.09 -7.34 23.47
CA LEU A 48 24.02 -8.66 22.85
C LEU A 48 25.33 -9.08 22.15
N LYS A 49 26.22 -8.12 21.82
CA LYS A 49 27.49 -8.41 21.12
C LYS A 49 28.64 -8.70 22.09
N GLU A 50 28.55 -8.28 23.34
CA GLU A 50 29.62 -8.54 24.33
C GLU A 50 29.45 -9.86 25.09
N ALA A 51 28.25 -10.45 25.12
CA ALA A 51 28.06 -11.80 25.67
C ALA A 51 28.75 -12.91 24.85
N VAL A 52 29.15 -12.64 23.61
CA VAL A 52 29.81 -13.61 22.71
C VAL A 52 31.34 -13.61 22.83
N LYS A 53 31.97 -12.59 23.45
CA LYS A 53 33.43 -12.58 23.65
C LYS A 53 33.83 -13.17 25.00
N GLY A 54 33.48 -14.43 25.20
CA GLY A 54 34.04 -15.28 26.24
C GLY A 54 35.55 -15.51 26.02
N LYS A 55 36.32 -15.26 27.07
CA LYS A 55 37.79 -15.40 27.17
C LYS A 55 38.27 -16.79 26.70
N GLN A 56 39.05 -16.86 25.63
CA GLN A 56 39.82 -18.05 25.27
C GLN A 56 41.22 -18.01 25.91
N LYS A 57 41.42 -18.80 26.98
CA LYS A 57 42.75 -19.18 27.48
C LYS A 57 43.21 -20.43 26.73
N LYS A 58 44.41 -20.35 26.15
CA LYS A 58 45.15 -21.42 25.45
C LYS A 58 45.29 -22.69 26.31
N LYS A 59 45.02 -23.88 25.73
CA LYS A 59 45.76 -25.15 25.95
C LYS A 59 45.29 -26.25 24.97
N GLY A 60 46.24 -26.95 24.32
CA GLY A 60 46.07 -28.31 23.77
C GLY A 60 45.70 -28.46 22.29
N LYS A 61 46.70 -28.49 21.39
CA LYS A 61 46.56 -28.55 19.91
C LYS A 61 46.22 -29.93 19.29
N LYS A 62 45.75 -30.95 20.03
CA LYS A 62 45.53 -32.29 19.45
C LYS A 62 44.06 -32.71 19.27
N ASN A 63 43.09 -31.94 19.79
CA ASN A 63 41.65 -32.28 19.72
C ASN A 63 40.81 -31.31 18.86
N LEU A 64 41.44 -30.35 18.18
CA LEU A 64 40.74 -29.31 17.42
C LEU A 64 40.13 -29.83 16.10
N LEU A 65 40.80 -30.79 15.44
CA LEU A 65 40.30 -31.37 14.18
C LEU A 65 39.08 -32.28 14.40
N LEU A 66 39.06 -33.05 15.49
CA LEU A 66 37.93 -33.92 15.83
C LEU A 66 36.70 -33.09 16.24
N ALA A 67 36.92 -32.00 17.00
CA ALA A 67 35.85 -31.09 17.39
C ALA A 67 35.26 -30.32 16.21
N LEU A 68 36.08 -29.95 15.21
CA LEU A 68 35.61 -29.27 14.00
C LEU A 68 34.78 -30.20 13.10
N LEU A 69 35.14 -31.49 13.02
CA LEU A 69 34.39 -32.52 12.30
C LEU A 69 33.04 -32.82 12.95
N LEU A 70 32.99 -32.89 14.28
CA LEU A 70 31.75 -33.07 15.04
C LEU A 70 30.84 -31.82 14.99
N LEU A 71 31.43 -30.62 14.97
CA LEU A 71 30.69 -29.37 14.80
C LEU A 71 30.12 -29.22 13.38
N CYS A 72 30.84 -29.65 12.35
CA CYS A 72 30.31 -29.71 10.97
C CYS A 72 29.16 -30.72 10.84
N LEU A 73 29.27 -31.90 11.46
CA LEU A 73 28.18 -32.88 11.47
C LEU A 73 26.95 -32.35 12.21
N PHE A 74 27.13 -31.57 13.28
CA PHE A 74 26.03 -30.95 14.00
C PHE A 74 25.38 -29.81 13.20
N LEU A 75 26.15 -29.04 12.44
CA LEU A 75 25.63 -27.98 11.56
C LEU A 75 24.90 -28.53 10.32
N CYS A 76 25.32 -29.68 9.77
CA CYS A 76 24.63 -30.31 8.65
C CYS A 76 23.27 -30.93 9.04
N ASN A 77 23.04 -31.26 10.32
CA ASN A 77 21.77 -31.80 10.80
C ASN A 77 20.76 -30.72 11.25
N VAL A 78 21.14 -29.44 11.25
CA VAL A 78 20.25 -28.31 11.65
C VAL A 78 19.68 -27.57 10.43
N THR A 79 20.06 -27.94 9.21
CA THR A 79 19.37 -27.47 8.00
C THR A 79 18.29 -28.49 7.60
N SER A 80 17.18 -28.49 8.33
CA SER A 80 15.95 -29.17 7.91
C SER A 80 14.78 -28.35 8.43
N ASP A 81 14.13 -27.66 7.48
CA ASP A 81 12.82 -27.02 7.52
C ASP A 81 12.51 -26.01 8.65
N ASP A 82 12.88 -24.76 8.42
CA ASP A 82 12.04 -23.61 8.80
C ASP A 82 11.01 -23.35 7.68
N ASN A 83 10.03 -24.24 7.48
CA ASN A 83 8.91 -24.00 6.55
C ASN A 83 7.59 -24.51 7.15
N GLU A 84 7.17 -23.94 8.27
CA GLU A 84 5.81 -24.17 8.81
C GLU A 84 5.02 -22.85 8.96
N ALA A 85 5.59 -21.73 8.52
CA ALA A 85 4.94 -20.40 8.50
C ALA A 85 4.73 -19.84 7.08
N ALA A 86 5.05 -20.62 6.04
CA ALA A 86 4.91 -20.18 4.64
C ALA A 86 3.46 -20.25 4.14
N ASP A 87 2.67 -21.20 4.67
CA ASP A 87 1.35 -21.52 4.11
C ASP A 87 0.29 -20.44 4.38
N GLU A 88 0.39 -19.69 5.49
CA GLU A 88 -0.54 -18.60 5.78
C GLU A 88 -0.15 -17.28 5.10
N GLN A 89 1.14 -17.06 4.82
CA GLN A 89 1.63 -15.81 4.21
C GLN A 89 1.40 -15.76 2.69
N GLU A 90 1.25 -16.91 2.02
CA GLU A 90 1.07 -16.99 0.56
C GLU A 90 -0.22 -16.31 0.07
N TYR A 91 -1.28 -16.31 0.90
CA TYR A 91 -2.58 -15.75 0.55
C TYR A 91 -2.65 -14.22 0.64
N PHE A 92 -1.79 -13.59 1.44
CA PHE A 92 -1.82 -12.14 1.61
C PHE A 92 -1.01 -11.41 0.53
N ALA A 93 -1.43 -10.19 0.22
CA ALA A 93 -0.69 -9.31 -0.67
C ALA A 93 0.66 -8.93 -0.06
N SER A 94 1.74 -9.10 -0.82
CA SER A 94 3.04 -8.59 -0.42
C SER A 94 3.04 -7.06 -0.44
N PRO A 95 3.92 -6.39 0.34
CA PRO A 95 4.02 -4.93 0.31
C PRO A 95 4.32 -4.35 -1.07
N CYS A 96 4.96 -5.14 -1.94
CA CYS A 96 5.25 -4.77 -3.33
C CYS A 96 3.95 -4.70 -4.15
N GLU A 97 3.14 -5.75 -4.08
CA GLU A 97 1.87 -5.84 -4.81
C GLU A 97 0.86 -4.81 -4.32
N VAL A 98 0.76 -4.60 -3.00
CA VAL A 98 -0.08 -3.55 -2.42
C VAL A 98 0.29 -2.19 -3.01
N CYS A 99 1.59 -1.86 -3.02
CA CYS A 99 2.02 -0.58 -3.57
C CYS A 99 1.73 -0.47 -5.06
N SER A 100 1.97 -1.52 -5.84
CA SER A 100 1.64 -1.53 -7.27
C SER A 100 0.15 -1.27 -7.52
N ILE A 101 -0.72 -2.04 -6.87
CA ILE A 101 -2.18 -1.95 -7.05
C ILE A 101 -2.69 -0.57 -6.64
N VAL A 102 -2.25 -0.06 -5.49
CA VAL A 102 -2.68 1.25 -4.96
C VAL A 102 -2.23 2.38 -5.88
N THR A 103 -0.99 2.33 -6.38
CA THR A 103 -0.48 3.38 -7.28
C THR A 103 -1.15 3.36 -8.64
N ASP A 104 -1.36 2.18 -9.24
CA ASP A 104 -2.07 2.02 -10.50
C ASP A 104 -3.53 2.52 -10.38
N GLU A 105 -4.22 2.18 -9.29
CA GLU A 105 -5.60 2.60 -9.04
C GLU A 105 -5.70 4.12 -8.78
N LEU A 106 -4.71 4.70 -8.08
CA LEU A 106 -4.68 6.14 -7.79
C LEU A 106 -4.42 6.95 -9.06
N GLU A 107 -3.52 6.49 -9.93
CA GLU A 107 -3.31 7.13 -11.24
C GLU A 107 -4.58 7.06 -12.10
N PHE A 108 -5.22 5.90 -12.18
CA PHE A 108 -6.49 5.74 -12.89
C PHE A 108 -7.57 6.68 -12.34
N ARG A 109 -7.65 6.83 -11.01
CA ARG A 109 -8.56 7.78 -10.35
C ARG A 109 -8.28 9.23 -10.67
N LEU A 110 -7.01 9.62 -10.69
CA LEU A 110 -6.61 10.98 -11.04
C LEU A 110 -6.85 11.26 -12.52
N ASP A 111 -6.79 10.27 -13.40
CA ASP A 111 -7.13 10.43 -14.81
C ASP A 111 -8.65 10.54 -15.02
N GLU A 112 -9.47 9.73 -14.33
CA GLU A 112 -10.94 9.83 -14.34
C GLU A 112 -11.40 11.24 -13.89
N THR A 113 -10.91 11.70 -12.74
CA THR A 113 -11.31 12.99 -12.16
C THR A 113 -10.70 14.17 -12.91
N GLY A 114 -9.55 13.98 -13.57
CA GLY A 114 -8.86 15.01 -14.35
C GLY A 114 -9.59 15.41 -15.64
N ARG A 115 -10.49 14.56 -16.14
CA ARG A 115 -11.36 14.83 -17.30
C ARG A 115 -12.56 15.70 -16.94
N SER A 116 -12.91 15.82 -15.66
CA SER A 116 -14.04 16.65 -15.22
C SER A 116 -13.70 18.15 -15.24
N HIS A 117 -14.56 18.98 -15.84
CA HIS A 117 -14.37 20.43 -15.98
C HIS A 117 -14.89 21.27 -14.81
N SER A 118 -15.02 20.69 -13.61
CA SER A 118 -15.55 21.41 -12.45
C SER A 118 -14.59 22.51 -11.96
N ALA A 119 -15.16 23.65 -11.56
CA ALA A 119 -14.43 24.75 -10.94
C ALA A 119 -14.89 24.90 -9.49
N ILE A 120 -13.94 25.08 -8.58
CA ILE A 120 -14.22 25.38 -7.17
C ILE A 120 -14.15 26.89 -6.99
N GLU A 121 -15.18 27.45 -6.36
CA GLU A 121 -15.22 28.85 -5.93
C GLU A 121 -14.64 28.94 -4.52
N THR A 122 -13.46 29.54 -4.38
CA THR A 122 -12.81 29.72 -3.07
C THR A 122 -12.97 31.16 -2.61
N GLY A 123 -13.79 31.39 -1.57
CA GLY A 123 -13.93 32.70 -0.90
C GLY A 123 -15.31 32.96 -0.29
N TYR A 124 -15.35 33.72 0.81
CA TYR A 124 -16.58 34.27 1.40
C TYR A 124 -16.85 35.69 0.90
N TYR A 125 -18.13 36.00 0.68
CA TYR A 125 -18.62 37.30 0.23
C TYR A 125 -18.61 38.33 1.38
N ILE A 126 -17.43 38.73 1.85
CA ILE A 126 -17.33 39.63 3.02
C ILE A 126 -16.97 41.07 2.63
N ASP A 127 -16.50 41.36 1.41
CA ASP A 127 -16.04 42.73 1.09
C ASP A 127 -16.08 43.10 -0.42
N GLY A 128 -17.10 42.65 -1.16
CA GLY A 128 -17.29 43.05 -2.57
C GLY A 128 -16.24 42.55 -3.58
N SER A 129 -15.25 41.76 -3.15
CA SER A 129 -14.25 41.13 -4.03
C SER A 129 -14.79 39.85 -4.69
N ARG A 130 -14.60 39.72 -6.02
CA ARG A 130 -15.01 38.53 -6.80
C ARG A 130 -14.35 37.25 -6.26
N GLN A 131 -15.13 36.18 -6.16
CA GLN A 131 -14.63 34.84 -5.80
C GLN A 131 -13.53 34.39 -6.77
N LYS A 132 -12.43 33.86 -6.22
CA LYS A 132 -11.36 33.27 -7.04
C LYS A 132 -11.79 31.87 -7.46
N LYS A 133 -11.97 31.67 -8.77
CA LYS A 133 -12.31 30.36 -9.37
C LYS A 133 -11.02 29.59 -9.60
N LYS A 134 -10.86 28.43 -8.94
CA LYS A 134 -9.75 27.51 -9.20
C LYS A 134 -10.31 26.25 -9.86
N LYS A 135 -9.68 25.76 -10.92
CA LYS A 135 -10.07 24.49 -11.56
C LYS A 135 -9.91 23.34 -10.55
N TYR A 136 -10.89 22.45 -10.47
CA TYR A 136 -10.86 21.26 -9.59
C TYR A 136 -9.61 20.41 -9.84
N LYS A 137 -9.23 20.25 -11.12
CA LYS A 137 -8.02 19.54 -11.56
C LYS A 137 -6.74 19.96 -10.82
N ASN A 138 -6.61 21.25 -10.48
CA ASN A 138 -5.41 21.81 -9.85
C ASN A 138 -5.57 22.04 -8.34
N SER A 139 -6.65 21.53 -7.75
CA SER A 139 -6.97 21.70 -6.34
C SER A 139 -6.39 20.58 -5.47
N GLU A 140 -6.00 20.91 -4.24
CA GLU A 140 -5.64 19.96 -3.19
C GLU A 140 -6.84 19.08 -2.83
N LEU A 141 -8.03 19.66 -2.87
CA LEU A 141 -9.30 18.97 -2.60
C LEU A 141 -9.49 17.73 -3.48
N ARG A 142 -9.09 17.80 -4.77
CA ARG A 142 -9.19 16.66 -5.68
C ARG A 142 -8.33 15.49 -5.24
N LEU A 143 -7.09 15.76 -4.83
CA LEU A 143 -6.18 14.72 -4.36
C LEU A 143 -6.74 14.05 -3.10
N LEU A 144 -7.21 14.84 -2.13
CA LEU A 144 -7.79 14.33 -0.89
C LEU A 144 -9.04 13.47 -1.12
N ASP A 145 -9.98 13.93 -1.94
CA ASP A 145 -11.19 13.15 -2.27
C ASP A 145 -10.85 11.86 -3.04
N SER A 146 -9.81 11.91 -3.87
CA SER A 146 -9.36 10.75 -4.63
C SER A 146 -8.69 9.70 -3.72
N MET A 147 -7.89 10.13 -2.75
CA MET A 147 -7.24 9.24 -1.77
C MET A 147 -8.24 8.63 -0.78
N GLU A 148 -9.21 9.40 -0.28
CA GLU A 148 -10.21 8.90 0.68
C GLU A 148 -11.07 7.76 0.09
N LYS A 149 -11.48 7.90 -1.18
CA LYS A 149 -12.33 6.92 -1.87
C LYS A 149 -11.55 5.79 -2.55
N LEU A 150 -10.22 5.83 -2.53
CA LEU A 150 -9.38 4.88 -3.27
C LEU A 150 -9.51 3.47 -2.71
N CYS A 151 -9.28 3.31 -1.41
CA CYS A 151 -9.21 1.99 -0.78
C CYS A 151 -10.57 1.29 -0.73
N ASP A 152 -11.68 2.03 -0.78
CA ASP A 152 -13.02 1.44 -0.90
C ASP A 152 -13.24 0.74 -2.25
N ARG A 153 -12.63 1.24 -3.34
CA ARG A 153 -12.69 0.57 -4.66
C ARG A 153 -11.95 -0.76 -4.69
N LEU A 154 -10.98 -0.96 -3.80
CA LEU A 154 -10.27 -2.25 -3.71
C LEU A 154 -11.18 -3.38 -3.23
N LEU A 155 -12.35 -3.09 -2.64
CA LEU A 155 -13.34 -4.11 -2.31
C LEU A 155 -13.99 -4.75 -3.55
N GLU A 156 -13.91 -4.10 -4.71
CA GLU A 156 -14.37 -4.67 -6.00
C GLU A 156 -13.39 -5.71 -6.58
N TYR A 157 -12.20 -5.84 -5.98
CA TYR A 157 -11.21 -6.82 -6.40
C TYR A 157 -11.54 -8.19 -5.83
N SER A 158 -11.20 -9.22 -6.58
CA SER A 158 -11.28 -10.61 -6.13
C SER A 158 -9.91 -11.27 -6.21
N LEU A 159 -9.73 -12.30 -5.39
CA LEU A 159 -8.53 -13.13 -5.38
C LEU A 159 -8.69 -14.29 -6.38
N HIS A 160 -7.84 -14.30 -7.40
CA HIS A 160 -7.73 -15.34 -8.42
C HIS A 160 -6.63 -16.32 -7.99
N LYS A 161 -7.00 -17.32 -7.18
CA LYS A 161 -6.06 -18.31 -6.58
C LYS A 161 -5.28 -19.12 -7.62
N GLU A 162 -5.78 -19.17 -8.85
CA GLU A 162 -5.15 -19.83 -9.98
C GLU A 162 -3.93 -19.08 -10.55
N ARG A 163 -3.76 -17.80 -10.22
CA ARG A 163 -2.66 -16.95 -10.73
C ARG A 163 -1.64 -16.67 -9.63
N LYS A 164 -0.36 -16.64 -10.00
CA LYS A 164 0.76 -16.32 -9.08
C LYS A 164 1.30 -14.89 -9.23
N ASP A 165 1.03 -14.26 -10.36
CA ASP A 165 1.46 -12.88 -10.64
C ASP A 165 0.54 -11.86 -9.94
N ILE A 166 0.89 -10.56 -10.00
CA ILE A 166 0.01 -9.46 -9.53
C ILE A 166 -1.42 -9.53 -10.08
N SER A 167 -1.61 -10.15 -11.25
CA SER A 167 -2.93 -10.39 -11.85
C SER A 167 -3.86 -11.28 -11.00
N ARG A 168 -3.34 -11.86 -9.91
CA ARG A 168 -4.13 -12.54 -8.87
C ARG A 168 -5.11 -11.60 -8.16
N PHE A 169 -4.83 -10.31 -8.12
CA PHE A 169 -5.76 -9.28 -7.67
C PHE A 169 -6.37 -8.60 -8.89
N ALA A 170 -7.53 -9.07 -9.32
CA ALA A 170 -8.24 -8.49 -10.47
C ALA A 170 -9.72 -8.32 -10.15
N ARG A 171 -10.34 -7.32 -10.79
CA ARG A 171 -11.77 -7.05 -10.66
C ARG A 171 -12.60 -8.18 -11.30
N GLY A 172 -13.75 -8.47 -10.70
CA GLY A 172 -14.67 -9.51 -11.16
C GLY A 172 -14.38 -10.89 -10.55
N GLN A 173 -15.34 -11.81 -10.70
CA GLN A 173 -15.30 -13.13 -10.09
C GLN A 173 -14.11 -13.96 -10.56
N SER A 174 -13.54 -14.77 -9.65
CA SER A 174 -12.49 -15.73 -9.98
C SER A 174 -13.02 -16.89 -10.81
N GLU A 175 -12.15 -17.54 -11.58
CA GLU A 175 -12.53 -18.66 -12.45
C GLU A 175 -13.10 -19.83 -11.64
N THR A 176 -12.54 -20.06 -10.45
CA THR A 176 -13.03 -21.05 -9.49
C THR A 176 -14.45 -20.71 -9.02
N PHE A 177 -14.70 -19.46 -8.64
CA PHE A 177 -16.01 -19.05 -8.14
C PHE A 177 -17.08 -19.05 -9.23
N ARG A 178 -16.73 -18.59 -10.45
CA ARG A 178 -17.62 -18.68 -11.61
C ARG A 178 -18.04 -20.12 -11.92
N THR A 179 -17.11 -21.06 -11.75
CA THR A 179 -17.40 -22.49 -11.94
C THR A 179 -18.31 -23.03 -10.84
N LEU A 180 -18.09 -22.63 -9.58
CA LEU A 180 -18.91 -23.04 -8.43
C LEU A 180 -20.35 -22.51 -8.56
N GLU A 181 -20.53 -21.24 -8.90
CA GLU A 181 -21.86 -20.68 -9.18
C GLU A 181 -22.54 -21.38 -10.35
N GLY A 182 -21.80 -21.71 -11.42
CA GLY A 182 -22.31 -22.47 -12.55
C GLY A 182 -22.78 -23.88 -12.20
N LEU A 183 -22.16 -24.55 -11.22
CA LEU A 183 -22.59 -25.85 -10.71
C LEU A 183 -23.86 -25.72 -9.86
N VAL A 184 -23.92 -24.70 -9.01
CA VAL A 184 -25.10 -24.38 -8.19
C VAL A 184 -26.30 -24.03 -9.08
N ALA A 185 -26.09 -23.22 -10.14
CA ALA A 185 -27.12 -22.87 -11.11
C ALA A 185 -27.66 -24.09 -11.89
N LYS A 186 -26.84 -25.13 -12.06
CA LYS A 186 -27.24 -26.42 -12.66
C LYS A 186 -27.93 -27.36 -11.66
N GLY A 187 -28.16 -26.92 -10.42
CA GLY A 187 -28.84 -27.70 -9.38
C GLY A 187 -27.95 -28.66 -8.61
N VAL A 188 -26.62 -28.58 -8.76
CA VAL A 188 -25.67 -29.34 -7.94
C VAL A 188 -25.56 -28.69 -6.58
N LYS A 189 -25.81 -29.46 -5.51
CA LYS A 189 -25.60 -28.99 -4.13
C LYS A 189 -24.11 -28.93 -3.84
N VAL A 190 -23.53 -27.73 -3.87
CA VAL A 190 -22.16 -27.46 -3.44
C VAL A 190 -22.23 -26.88 -2.03
N ASP A 191 -21.85 -27.66 -1.03
CA ASP A 191 -21.76 -27.19 0.35
C ASP A 191 -20.34 -26.67 0.63
N LEU A 192 -20.17 -25.35 0.55
CA LEU A 192 -18.91 -24.68 0.91
C LEU A 192 -18.80 -24.40 2.42
N GLY A 193 -19.80 -24.78 3.22
CA GLY A 193 -19.87 -24.41 4.63
C GLY A 193 -20.10 -22.91 4.88
N ILE A 194 -20.38 -22.13 3.82
CA ILE A 194 -20.67 -20.70 3.87
C ILE A 194 -22.03 -20.45 3.20
N PRO A 195 -22.98 -19.78 3.88
CA PRO A 195 -24.27 -19.42 3.28
C PRO A 195 -24.14 -18.60 2.00
N HIS A 196 -25.01 -18.85 1.01
CA HIS A 196 -25.03 -18.14 -0.28
C HIS A 196 -25.17 -16.61 -0.18
N GLU A 197 -25.67 -16.09 0.94
CA GLU A 197 -25.78 -14.64 1.15
C GLU A 197 -24.40 -13.99 1.30
N MET A 198 -23.42 -14.71 1.86
CA MET A 198 -22.04 -14.23 2.09
C MET A 198 -21.10 -14.49 0.91
N TRP A 199 -21.59 -15.07 -0.18
CA TRP A 199 -20.81 -15.37 -1.37
C TRP A 199 -20.40 -14.12 -2.16
N ASN A 200 -21.12 -13.01 -1.96
CA ASN A 200 -20.81 -11.71 -2.54
C ASN A 200 -19.93 -10.84 -1.63
N ASP A 201 -19.63 -11.28 -0.42
CA ASP A 201 -18.81 -10.53 0.51
C ASP A 201 -17.32 -10.66 0.15
N PRO A 202 -16.53 -9.57 0.28
CA PRO A 202 -15.12 -9.60 -0.04
C PRO A 202 -14.39 -10.56 0.91
N PRO A 203 -13.49 -11.42 0.41
CA PRO A 203 -12.77 -12.36 1.24
C PRO A 203 -11.74 -11.64 2.13
N VAL A 204 -11.25 -12.34 3.16
CA VAL A 204 -10.35 -11.77 4.18
C VAL A 204 -9.11 -11.14 3.56
N GLU A 205 -8.56 -11.77 2.52
CA GLU A 205 -7.41 -11.31 1.77
C GLU A 205 -7.64 -9.93 1.13
N ILE A 206 -8.85 -9.66 0.63
CA ILE A 206 -9.23 -8.38 0.03
C ILE A 206 -9.53 -7.32 1.10
N THR A 207 -10.17 -7.69 2.20
CA THR A 207 -10.35 -6.77 3.34
C THR A 207 -9.01 -6.36 3.97
N LYS A 208 -8.04 -7.28 3.98
CA LYS A 208 -6.67 -7.04 4.38
C LYS A 208 -5.96 -6.12 3.39
N LEU A 209 -6.11 -6.34 2.09
CA LEU A 209 -5.60 -5.45 1.03
C LEU A 209 -6.15 -4.01 1.19
N LYS A 210 -7.43 -3.84 1.52
CA LYS A 210 -8.01 -2.52 1.83
C LYS A 210 -7.33 -1.88 3.03
N SER A 211 -7.14 -2.63 4.12
CA SER A 211 -6.47 -2.14 5.32
C SER A 211 -5.02 -1.73 5.04
N ASP A 212 -4.33 -2.50 4.20
CA ASP A 212 -2.94 -2.22 3.82
C ASP A 212 -2.84 -1.01 2.87
N CYS A 213 -3.85 -0.78 2.02
CA CYS A 213 -4.01 0.45 1.24
C CYS A 213 -4.15 1.68 2.15
N GLU A 214 -5.04 1.61 3.15
CA GLU A 214 -5.25 2.71 4.10
C GLU A 214 -3.95 3.05 4.83
N ASN A 215 -3.24 2.03 5.34
CA ASN A 215 -1.95 2.21 6.00
C ASN A 215 -0.89 2.83 5.06
N LEU A 216 -0.85 2.40 3.79
CA LEU A 216 0.09 2.93 2.81
C LEU A 216 -0.19 4.41 2.51
N LEU A 217 -1.45 4.79 2.31
CA LEU A 217 -1.83 6.18 2.05
C LEU A 217 -1.56 7.08 3.27
N GLU A 218 -1.80 6.58 4.48
CA GLU A 218 -1.51 7.32 5.71
C GLU A 218 0.00 7.54 5.92
N GLU A 219 0.85 6.56 5.59
CA GLU A 219 2.30 6.68 5.77
C GLU A 219 2.94 7.61 4.72
N PHE A 220 2.45 7.56 3.48
CA PHE A 220 3.05 8.23 2.33
C PHE A 220 2.25 9.43 1.80
N GLU A 221 1.32 10.00 2.58
CA GLU A 221 0.50 11.18 2.24
C GLU A 221 1.36 12.35 1.71
N ASP A 222 2.36 12.76 2.51
CA ASP A 222 3.27 13.87 2.17
C ASP A 222 4.01 13.64 0.84
N ASP A 223 4.36 12.39 0.54
CA ASP A 223 5.12 12.00 -0.65
C ASP A 223 4.25 11.98 -1.91
N ILE A 224 3.00 11.53 -1.77
CA ILE A 224 2.00 11.57 -2.83
C ILE A 224 1.63 13.02 -3.16
N GLU A 225 1.50 13.88 -2.16
CA GLU A 225 1.29 15.33 -2.36
C GLU A 225 2.45 15.96 -3.14
N GLU A 226 3.69 15.70 -2.74
CA GLU A 226 4.89 16.21 -3.44
C GLU A 226 4.89 15.78 -4.92
N TRP A 227 4.64 14.49 -5.19
CA TRP A 227 4.55 13.98 -6.56
C TRP A 227 3.42 14.68 -7.33
N TYR A 228 2.22 14.78 -6.75
CA TYR A 228 1.07 15.37 -7.40
C TYR A 228 1.28 16.84 -7.80
N TRP A 229 1.92 17.62 -6.94
CA TRP A 229 2.26 19.02 -7.24
C TRP A 229 3.39 19.14 -8.25
N SER A 230 4.38 18.25 -8.21
CA SER A 230 5.46 18.23 -9.21
C SER A 230 4.92 18.02 -10.62
N GLN A 231 3.94 17.11 -10.78
CA GLN A 231 3.24 16.85 -12.04
C GLN A 231 2.38 18.03 -12.49
N SER A 232 1.77 18.75 -11.54
CA SER A 232 0.88 19.90 -11.82
C SER A 232 1.65 21.20 -12.13
N SER A 233 2.91 21.30 -11.70
CA SER A 233 3.77 22.45 -11.95
C SER A 233 4.48 22.41 -13.31
N LEU A 234 4.45 21.26 -14.01
CA LEU A 234 4.93 21.18 -15.37
C LEU A 234 3.97 21.94 -16.30
N PRO A 235 4.47 22.85 -17.15
CA PRO A 235 3.63 23.65 -18.02
C PRO A 235 2.84 22.73 -18.95
N SER A 236 1.51 22.88 -18.91
CA SER A 236 0.56 22.13 -19.75
C SER A 236 0.44 22.72 -21.17
N SER A 237 1.53 23.23 -21.74
CA SER A 237 1.63 23.64 -23.14
C SER A 237 2.37 22.50 -23.86
N GLU A 238 1.76 21.65 -24.68
CA GLU A 238 1.15 22.02 -25.96
C GLU A 238 1.90 23.15 -26.67
N GLU A 239 3.22 23.01 -26.84
CA GLU A 239 3.93 23.49 -28.04
C GLU A 239 5.36 22.93 -28.14
N TYR A 240 5.57 22.11 -29.19
CA TYR A 240 6.75 22.14 -30.06
C TYR A 240 8.16 21.86 -29.48
N ASP A 241 8.60 20.59 -29.50
CA ASP A 241 9.74 20.07 -30.30
C ASP A 241 9.91 18.56 -30.00
N SER A 242 10.05 17.77 -31.05
CA SER A 242 9.89 16.31 -31.09
C SER A 242 11.15 15.52 -30.73
N SER A 243 11.93 15.94 -29.73
CA SER A 243 13.19 15.22 -29.43
C SER A 243 13.54 14.98 -27.96
N GLU A 244 12.89 15.62 -26.98
CA GLU A 244 13.08 15.29 -25.56
C GLU A 244 11.76 15.35 -24.79
N GLU A 245 11.08 14.21 -24.66
CA GLU A 245 9.87 14.09 -23.83
C GLU A 245 10.19 14.37 -22.35
N PRO A 246 9.49 15.30 -21.68
CA PRO A 246 9.50 15.35 -20.23
C PRO A 246 8.76 14.12 -19.73
N ARG A 247 9.49 13.06 -19.37
CA ARG A 247 8.91 11.82 -18.82
C ARG A 247 8.07 12.17 -17.59
N LYS A 248 6.73 12.13 -17.76
CA LYS A 248 5.78 11.99 -16.66
C LYS A 248 6.19 10.73 -15.88
N THR A 249 6.93 10.90 -14.79
CA THR A 249 7.34 9.75 -13.96
C THR A 249 6.10 9.15 -13.33
N SER A 250 5.88 7.85 -13.56
CA SER A 250 4.76 7.11 -12.97
C SER A 250 4.82 7.21 -11.44
N LEU A 251 3.67 7.33 -10.80
CA LEU A 251 3.55 7.29 -9.34
C LEU A 251 4.09 5.97 -8.81
N LYS A 252 3.86 4.88 -9.54
CA LYS A 252 4.39 3.55 -9.25
C LYS A 252 5.92 3.57 -9.09
N ASP A 253 6.65 4.16 -10.02
CA ASP A 253 8.11 4.26 -9.91
C ASP A 253 8.55 5.23 -8.81
N PHE A 254 7.87 6.36 -8.65
CA PHE A 254 8.23 7.36 -7.64
C PHE A 254 7.99 6.87 -6.21
N LEU A 255 6.84 6.26 -5.95
CA LEU A 255 6.43 5.84 -4.62
C LEU A 255 6.97 4.44 -4.32
N CYS A 256 6.66 3.45 -5.15
CA CYS A 256 6.98 2.06 -4.85
C CYS A 256 8.48 1.80 -4.94
N ARG A 257 9.11 2.12 -6.08
CA ARG A 257 10.53 1.81 -6.30
C ARG A 257 11.46 2.67 -5.44
N LYS A 258 11.16 3.97 -5.26
CA LYS A 258 12.07 4.89 -4.54
C LYS A 258 11.78 5.06 -3.06
N ARG A 259 10.58 4.75 -2.54
CA ARG A 259 10.22 5.05 -1.14
C ARG A 259 9.79 3.80 -0.38
N VAL A 260 8.78 3.07 -0.87
CA VAL A 260 8.20 1.91 -0.17
C VAL A 260 9.14 0.70 -0.18
N LEU A 261 9.75 0.39 -1.32
CA LEU A 261 10.57 -0.83 -1.52
C LEU A 261 12.08 -0.58 -1.41
N ARG A 262 12.50 0.42 -0.61
CA ARG A 262 13.93 0.72 -0.42
C ARG A 262 14.68 -0.51 0.11
N GLY A 263 15.48 -1.13 -0.76
CA GLY A 263 16.29 -2.30 -0.44
C GLY A 263 15.53 -3.63 -0.42
N LYS A 264 14.38 -3.71 -1.10
CA LYS A 264 13.60 -4.95 -1.31
C LYS A 264 13.47 -5.27 -2.80
N ASP A 265 12.99 -6.47 -3.11
CA ASP A 265 12.73 -6.89 -4.48
C ASP A 265 11.61 -6.06 -5.11
N THR A 266 11.86 -5.59 -6.34
CA THR A 266 10.94 -4.75 -7.12
C THR A 266 10.34 -5.50 -8.32
N GLN A 267 10.50 -6.81 -8.38
CA GLN A 267 10.09 -7.64 -9.53
C GLN A 267 8.59 -7.48 -9.84
N CYS A 268 7.76 -7.38 -8.80
CA CYS A 268 6.33 -7.15 -8.93
C CYS A 268 6.01 -5.86 -9.73
N LEU A 269 6.85 -4.83 -9.70
CA LEU A 269 6.52 -3.58 -10.39
C LEU A 269 6.55 -3.72 -11.92
N ASP A 270 7.31 -4.70 -12.43
CA ASP A 270 7.51 -4.91 -13.86
C ASP A 270 6.47 -5.88 -14.45
N GLU A 271 5.78 -6.64 -13.59
CA GLU A 271 4.62 -7.46 -13.95
C GLU A 271 3.41 -6.57 -14.21
N ARG A 272 3.06 -6.34 -15.49
CA ARG A 272 1.86 -5.58 -15.83
C ARG A 272 0.62 -6.43 -15.59
N PRO A 273 -0.35 -5.99 -14.76
CA PRO A 273 -1.69 -6.53 -14.84
C PRO A 273 -2.22 -6.20 -16.23
N ARG A 274 -2.60 -7.21 -17.02
CA ARG A 274 -3.47 -6.99 -18.17
C ARG A 274 -4.79 -6.46 -17.61
N LEU A 275 -4.92 -5.14 -17.53
CA LEU A 275 -6.20 -4.48 -17.35
C LEU A 275 -7.10 -4.99 -18.47
N GLN A 276 -7.97 -5.94 -18.16
CA GLN A 276 -9.07 -6.28 -19.03
C GLN A 276 -9.99 -5.06 -19.01
N LEU A 277 -9.79 -4.17 -19.97
CA LEU A 277 -10.77 -3.17 -20.33
C LEU A 277 -12.03 -3.96 -20.71
N LYS A 278 -13.01 -3.90 -19.81
CA LYS A 278 -14.33 -4.49 -19.97
C LYS A 278 -14.97 -3.88 -21.21
N GLY A 279 -14.91 -4.62 -22.30
CA GLY A 279 -15.64 -4.35 -23.52
C GLY A 279 -15.92 -5.70 -24.14
N ASP A 280 -16.97 -6.36 -23.66
CA ASP A 280 -17.76 -7.27 -24.46
C ASP A 280 -19.19 -7.19 -23.90
N HIS A 281 -20.02 -6.57 -24.73
CA HIS A 281 -21.47 -6.59 -24.63
C HIS A 281 -21.96 -8.04 -24.71
N ASP A 282 -23.00 -8.32 -23.94
CA ASP A 282 -23.93 -9.40 -24.23
C ASP A 282 -24.38 -9.31 -25.71
N GLU A 283 -24.04 -10.32 -26.50
CA GLU A 283 -24.80 -10.73 -27.71
C GLU A 283 -24.30 -12.10 -28.19
N LEU A 284 -24.86 -13.18 -27.62
CA LEU A 284 -25.60 -14.27 -28.28
C LEU A 284 -25.79 -15.48 -27.34
#